data_AF-A0A7W2A7D2-F1
#
_entry.id   AF-A0A7W2A7D2-F1
#
_cell.length_a   1.000
_cell.length_b   1.000
_cell.length_c   1.000
_cell.angle_alpha   90.00
_cell.angle_beta   90.00
_cell.angle_gamma   90.00
#
_symmetry.space_group_name_H-M   'P 1'
#
loop_
_entity.id
_entity.type
_entity.pdbx_description
1 polymer ?
#
loop_
_entity_poly.entity_id
_entity_poly.type
_entity_poly.pdbx_seq_one_letter_code
_entity_poly.pdbx_strand_id
1 'polypeptide(L)' 'MVRDQSVYTGFGIMTSSFFDQPFISLLMLQADYRRLGVGRALMTAMENQVQGPKLFTSTNESNIPIQKLCESLG' A
#
# COMPACT_ATOMS: atom_id res chain seq x y z
N MET A 1 -11.61 19.49 -24.69
CA MET A 1 -10.98 19.12 -23.40
C MET A 1 -11.49 17.74 -23.03
N VAL A 2 -10.71 16.68 -23.34
CA VAL A 2 -11.07 15.30 -23.01
C VAL A 2 -10.86 15.11 -21.52
N ARG A 3 -11.92 14.81 -20.76
CA ARG A 3 -11.78 14.43 -19.34
C ARG A 3 -11.35 12.97 -19.29
N ASP A 4 -10.29 12.71 -18.55
CA ASP A 4 -9.94 11.35 -18.13
C ASP A 4 -11.09 10.80 -17.27
N GLN A 5 -11.64 9.65 -17.65
CA GLN A 5 -12.69 8.94 -16.91
C GLN A 5 -12.10 7.86 -15.98
N SER A 6 -10.78 7.85 -15.79
CA SER A 6 -10.11 6.90 -14.90
C SER A 6 -10.59 7.10 -13.46
N VAL A 7 -10.93 5.99 -12.81
CA VAL A 7 -11.31 5.96 -11.39
C VAL A 7 -10.09 5.61 -10.55
N TYR A 8 -9.73 6.47 -9.59
CA TYR A 8 -8.66 6.18 -8.64
C TYR A 8 -9.16 5.24 -7.55
N THR A 9 -8.72 3.99 -7.57
CA THR A 9 -9.19 2.94 -6.63
C THR A 9 -8.45 2.95 -5.30
N GLY A 10 -7.34 3.70 -5.19
CA GLY A 10 -6.53 3.82 -3.99
C GLY A 10 -5.17 4.46 -4.27
N PHE A 11 -4.42 4.70 -3.21
CA PHE A 11 -3.05 5.22 -3.26
C PHE A 11 -2.28 4.82 -2.00
N GLY A 12 -0.98 5.08 -1.99
CA GLY A 12 -0.24 5.13 -0.75
C GLY A 12 0.91 6.13 -0.81
N ILE A 13 1.56 6.29 0.33
CA ILE A 13 2.67 7.22 0.54
C ILE A 13 3.83 6.43 1.13
N MET A 14 5.02 6.60 0.56
CA MET A 14 6.26 6.02 1.06
C MET A 14 7.20 7.13 1.51
N THR A 15 7.83 6.93 2.66
CA THR A 15 8.84 7.83 3.25
C THR A 15 10.07 7.01 3.64
N SER A 16 11.13 7.68 4.12
CA SER A 16 12.31 7.03 4.71
C SER A 16 12.43 7.33 6.22
N SER A 17 11.30 7.56 6.90
CA SER A 17 11.28 8.06 8.29
C SER A 17 11.43 6.98 9.37
N PHE A 18 11.63 5.71 8.98
CA PHE A 18 11.73 4.58 9.92
C PHE A 18 13.15 4.01 9.91
N PHE A 19 14.02 4.53 10.79
CA PHE A 19 15.45 4.14 10.86
C PHE A 19 16.18 4.27 9.51
N ASP A 20 15.87 5.34 8.75
CA ASP A 20 16.36 5.58 7.38
C ASP A 20 16.01 4.45 6.38
N GLN A 21 15.04 3.59 6.74
CA GLN A 21 14.52 2.55 5.86
C GLN A 21 13.21 3.01 5.19
N PRO A 22 12.91 2.48 3.98
CA PRO A 22 11.63 2.70 3.32
C PRO A 22 10.44 2.28 4.19
N PHE A 23 9.48 3.17 4.34
CA PHE A 23 8.30 2.99 5.16
C PHE A 23 7.04 3.45 4.43
N ILE A 24 6.06 2.56 4.27
CA ILE A 24 4.73 2.93 3.77
C ILE A 24 3.97 3.58 4.92
N SER A 25 3.91 4.91 4.92
CA SER A 25 3.26 5.68 5.99
C SER A 25 1.75 5.72 5.86
N LEU A 26 1.23 5.51 4.66
CA LEU A 26 -0.20 5.50 4.39
C LEU A 26 -0.52 4.58 3.22
N LEU A 27 -1.55 3.75 3.38
CA LEU A 27 -2.16 2.97 2.31
C LEU A 27 -3.68 3.15 2.41
N MET A 28 -4.30 3.72 1.38
CA MET A 28 -5.73 3.98 1.35
C MET A 28 -6.37 3.41 0.07
N LEU A 29 -7.48 2.70 0.25
CA LEU A 29 -8.28 2.13 -0.83
C LEU A 29 -9.69 2.70 -0.75
N GLN A 30 -10.27 3.00 -1.91
CA GLN A 30 -11.69 3.29 -2.03
C GLN A 30 -12.49 2.07 -1.54
N ALA A 31 -13.54 2.32 -0.75
CA ALA A 31 -14.29 1.26 -0.06
C ALA A 31 -14.85 0.20 -1.01
N ASP A 32 -15.38 0.65 -2.15
CA ASP A 32 -16.02 -0.20 -3.16
C ASP A 32 -15.02 -1.11 -3.90
N TYR A 33 -13.72 -0.82 -3.81
CA TYR A 33 -12.66 -1.55 -4.49
C TYR A 33 -11.82 -2.42 -3.53
N ARG A 34 -12.25 -2.54 -2.27
CA ARG A 34 -11.60 -3.44 -1.30
C ARG A 34 -11.85 -4.89 -1.67
N ARG A 35 -10.93 -5.77 -1.28
CA ARG A 35 -10.97 -7.22 -1.56
C ARG A 35 -10.93 -7.61 -3.05
N LEU A 36 -10.69 -6.65 -3.95
CA LEU A 36 -10.49 -6.89 -5.38
C LEU A 36 -9.00 -6.96 -5.79
N GLY A 37 -8.09 -7.18 -4.82
CA GLY A 37 -6.65 -7.25 -5.08
C GLY A 37 -5.93 -5.90 -5.22
N VAL A 38 -6.64 -4.76 -5.18
CA VAL A 38 -6.06 -3.41 -5.29
C VAL A 38 -4.95 -3.16 -4.26
N GLY A 39 -5.14 -3.59 -3.02
CA GLY A 39 -4.14 -3.41 -1.95
C GLY A 39 -2.85 -4.16 -2.23
N ARG A 40 -2.95 -5.40 -2.72
CA ARG A 40 -1.79 -6.20 -3.16
C ARG A 40 -1.09 -5.52 -4.33
N ALA A 41 -1.84 -5.05 -5.33
CA ALA A 41 -1.26 -4.37 -6.48
C ALA A 41 -0.48 -3.11 -6.06
N LEU A 42 -1.02 -2.30 -5.15
CA LEU A 42 -0.34 -1.12 -4.60
C LEU A 42 0.92 -1.50 -3.82
N MET A 43 0.84 -2.48 -2.90
CA MET A 43 1.99 -2.92 -2.10
C MET A 43 3.12 -3.46 -2.98
N THR A 44 2.80 -4.32 -3.96
CA THR A 44 3.80 -4.84 -4.92
C THR A 44 4.40 -3.72 -5.77
N ALA A 45 3.59 -2.75 -6.21
CA ALA A 45 4.11 -1.62 -6.98
C ALA A 45 5.05 -0.72 -6.15
N MET A 46 4.80 -0.58 -4.85
CA MET A 46 5.68 0.15 -3.92
C MET A 46 6.95 -0.62 -3.61
N GLU A 47 6.84 -1.92 -3.37
CA GLU A 47 7.99 -2.81 -3.15
C GLU A 47 8.96 -2.78 -4.34
N ASN A 48 8.45 -2.81 -5.57
CA ASN A 48 9.26 -2.68 -6.78
C ASN A 48 10.00 -1.34 -6.93
N GLN A 49 9.64 -0.31 -6.15
CA GLN A 49 10.34 0.99 -6.14
C GLN A 49 11.49 1.04 -5.13
N VAL A 50 11.58 0.05 -4.23
CA VAL A 50 12.59 0.01 -3.17
C VAL A 50 13.86 -0.67 -3.67
N GLN A 51 14.99 -0.01 -3.46
CA GLN A 51 16.31 -0.61 -3.68
C GLN A 51 16.77 -1.29 -2.39
N GLY A 52 16.70 -2.62 -2.35
CA GLY A 52 17.20 -3.41 -1.24
C GLY A 52 16.15 -4.30 -0.59
N PRO A 53 16.53 -5.04 0.47
CA PRO A 53 15.71 -6.16 0.98
C PRO A 53 14.66 -5.75 2.02
N LYS A 54 14.51 -4.46 2.32
CA LYS A 54 13.69 -4.00 3.46
C LYS A 54 12.67 -2.96 3.03
N LEU A 55 11.42 -3.22 3.38
CA LEU A 55 10.29 -2.29 3.30
C LEU A 55 9.42 -2.51 4.54
N PHE A 56 9.06 -1.43 5.20
CA PHE A 56 8.29 -1.48 6.44
C PHE A 56 6.92 -0.80 6.27
N THR A 57 5.95 -1.21 7.07
CA THR A 57 4.68 -0.53 7.28
C THR A 57 4.21 -0.86 8.69
N SER A 58 3.21 -0.14 9.18
CA SER A 58 2.49 -0.53 10.39
C SER A 58 0.99 -0.53 10.15
N THR A 59 0.26 -1.20 11.03
CA THR A 59 -1.19 -1.10 11.09
C THR A 59 -1.65 -1.36 12.51
N ASN A 60 -2.82 -0.83 12.88
CA ASN A 60 -3.39 -1.07 14.20
C ASN A 60 -3.75 -2.56 14.38
N GLU A 61 -3.69 -3.05 15.62
CA GLU A 61 -4.11 -4.43 15.97
C GLU A 61 -5.58 -4.71 15.60
N SER A 62 -6.44 -3.70 15.58
CA SER A 62 -7.83 -3.84 15.15
C SER A 62 -8.00 -3.91 13.62
N ASN A 63 -6.98 -3.56 12.84
CA ASN A 63 -7.04 -3.53 11.38
C ASN A 63 -6.68 -4.87 10.74
N ILE A 64 -7.49 -5.89 11.06
CA ILE A 64 -7.35 -7.27 10.55
C ILE A 64 -7.23 -7.34 9.02
N PRO A 65 -7.94 -6.53 8.20
CA PRO A 65 -7.79 -6.57 6.74
C PRO A 65 -6.38 -6.26 6.24
N ILE A 66 -5.71 -5.25 6.81
CA ILE A 66 -4.34 -4.89 6.42
C ILE A 66 -3.33 -5.89 6.98
N GLN A 67 -3.54 -6.41 8.19
CA GLN A 67 -2.69 -7.49 8.74
C GLN A 67 -2.67 -8.70 7.80
N LYS A 68 -3.84 -9.20 7.40
CA LYS A 68 -3.95 -10.32 6.45
C LYS A 68 -3.33 -10.02 5.09
N LEU A 69 -3.39 -8.77 4.65
CA LEU A 69 -2.72 -8.35 3.41
C LEU A 69 -1.19 -8.47 3.58
N CYS A 70 -0.63 -7.89 4.64
CA CYS A 70 0.82 -7.96 4.91
C CYS A 70 1.30 -9.40 5.06
N GLU A 71 0.63 -10.22 5.87
CA GLU A 71 0.94 -11.66 6.05
C GLU A 71 0.91 -12.44 4.73
N SER A 72 0.06 -12.04 3.78
CA SER A 72 -0.05 -12.69 2.47
C SER A 72 1.05 -12.30 1.47
N LEU A 73 1.91 -11.35 1.84
CA LEU A 73 2.96 -10.80 0.98
C LEU A 73 4.38 -11.15 1.46
N GLY A 74 4.54 -11.58 2.72
CA GLY A 74 5.84 -11.95 3.31
C GLY A 74 5.95 -11.44 4.73
#